data_AF-A0A6F9B4T9-F1
#
_entry.id   AF-A0A6F9B4T9-F1
#
_cell.length_a   1.000
_cell.length_b   1.000
_cell.length_c   1.000
_cell.angle_alpha   90.00
_cell.angle_beta   90.00
_cell.angle_gamma   90.00
#
_symmetry.space_group_name_H-M   'P 1'
#
loop_
_entity.id
_entity.type
_entity.pdbx_description
1 polymer ?
#
loop_
_entity_poly.entity_id
_entity_poly.type
_entity_poly.pdbx_seq_one_letter_code
_entity_poly.pdbx_strand_id
1 'polypeptide(L)'
;MVFQLKYLGVTLVEQPKGEELSAAAVKRIAKASGKKLQKVTLKVSPRGIILYDYASNQLIENISIYRLVLLSPSLCFSLSLCLSLTEKKILMLSL
;
A
#
# COMPACT_ATOMS: atom_id res chain seq x y z
N MET A 1 14.98 -7.63 2.25
CA MET A 1 14.00 -8.73 2.09
C MET A 1 13.07 -8.40 0.92
N VAL A 2 12.59 -9.39 0.17
CA VAL A 2 11.76 -9.17 -1.04
C VAL A 2 10.47 -9.98 -0.90
N PHE A 3 9.33 -9.36 -1.19
CA PHE A 3 8.00 -9.98 -1.17
C PHE A 3 7.33 -9.77 -2.52
N GLN A 4 6.71 -10.81 -3.06
CA GLN A 4 5.88 -10.71 -4.25
C GLN A 4 4.43 -10.66 -3.82
N LEU A 5 3.75 -9.58 -4.14
CA LEU A 5 2.42 -9.29 -3.64
C LEU A 5 1.63 -8.52 -4.70
N LYS A 6 0.32 -8.37 -4.47
CA LYS A 6 -0.59 -7.76 -5.43
C LYS A 6 -0.88 -6.33 -5.03
N TYR A 7 -0.70 -5.42 -5.96
CA TYR A 7 -1.07 -4.03 -5.79
C TYR A 7 -2.59 -3.89 -5.98
N LEU A 8 -3.33 -3.62 -4.89
CA LEU A 8 -4.78 -3.38 -4.94
C LEU A 8 -5.11 -1.97 -5.40
N GLY A 9 -4.25 -1.02 -5.04
CA GLY A 9 -4.39 0.37 -5.44
C GLY A 9 -3.92 1.36 -4.39
N VAL A 10 -4.09 2.63 -4.74
CA VAL A 10 -3.79 3.76 -3.88
C VAL A 10 -4.97 4.71 -3.88
N THR A 11 -5.25 5.30 -2.73
CA THR A 11 -6.21 6.39 -2.63
C THR A 11 -5.63 7.54 -1.84
N LEU A 12 -6.04 8.75 -2.22
CA LEU A 12 -5.67 9.98 -1.54
C LEU A 12 -6.75 10.31 -0.52
N VAL A 13 -6.35 10.55 0.72
CA VAL A 13 -7.23 10.85 1.86
C VAL A 13 -6.76 12.14 2.51
N GLU A 14 -7.67 13.10 2.70
CA GLU A 14 -7.32 14.42 3.23
C GLU A 14 -6.63 14.39 4.59
N GLN A 15 -6.94 13.42 5.44
CA GLN A 15 -6.28 13.20 6.72
C GLN A 15 -6.04 11.71 6.97
N PRO A 16 -4.78 11.27 7.14
CA PRO A 16 -4.49 9.89 7.56
C PRO A 16 -4.81 9.64 9.05
N LYS A 17 -5.11 10.70 9.81
CA LYS A 17 -5.53 10.64 11.21
C LYS A 17 -7.04 10.41 11.29
N GLY A 18 -7.45 9.15 11.25
CA GLY A 18 -8.84 8.74 11.47
C GLY A 18 -9.05 7.30 10.99
N GLU A 19 -9.32 6.38 11.93
CA GLU A 19 -9.55 4.98 11.60
C GLU A 19 -10.74 4.80 10.66
N GLU A 20 -11.80 5.59 10.85
CA GLU A 20 -13.00 5.57 10.01
C GLU A 20 -12.73 6.04 8.57
N LEU A 21 -11.92 7.10 8.41
CA LEU A 21 -11.53 7.63 7.09
C LEU A 21 -10.62 6.65 6.35
N SER A 22 -9.69 6.00 7.08
CA SER A 22 -8.84 4.95 6.54
C SER A 22 -9.68 3.73 6.13
N ALA A 23 -10.68 3.35 6.93
CA ALA A 23 -11.55 2.20 6.64
C ALA A 23 -12.42 2.47 5.41
N ALA A 24 -12.97 3.67 5.27
CA ALA A 24 -13.72 4.08 4.08
C ALA A 24 -12.83 4.09 2.83
N ALA A 25 -11.60 4.59 2.94
CA ALA A 25 -10.60 4.60 1.89
C ALA A 25 -10.21 3.18 1.44
N VAL A 26 -9.91 2.30 2.39
CA VAL A 26 -9.63 0.89 2.13
C VAL A 26 -10.81 0.19 1.47
N LYS A 27 -12.04 0.43 1.95
CA LYS A 27 -13.26 -0.14 1.36
C LYS A 27 -13.46 0.32 -0.09
N ARG A 28 -13.11 1.57 -0.42
CA ARG A 28 -13.12 2.08 -1.80
C ARG A 28 -12.08 1.38 -2.67
N ILE A 29 -10.85 1.20 -2.17
CA ILE A 29 -9.80 0.49 -2.91
C ILE A 29 -10.21 -0.97 -3.13
N ALA A 30 -10.69 -1.67 -2.10
CA ALA A 30 -11.14 -3.06 -2.20
C ALA A 30 -12.31 -3.22 -3.19
N LYS A 31 -13.24 -2.26 -3.22
CA LYS A 31 -14.36 -2.26 -4.19
C LYS A 31 -13.91 -1.96 -5.62
N ALA A 32 -12.92 -1.08 -5.80
CA ALA A 32 -12.32 -0.80 -7.11
C ALA A 32 -11.38 -1.91 -7.60
N SER A 33 -10.82 -2.68 -6.66
CA SER A 33 -9.90 -3.79 -6.88
C SER A 33 -10.54 -5.04 -7.51
N GLY A 34 -11.83 -5.01 -7.88
CA GLY A 34 -12.48 -6.07 -8.64
C GLY A 34 -11.89 -6.31 -10.05
N LYS A 35 -10.92 -5.49 -10.47
CA LYS A 35 -10.14 -5.68 -11.71
C LYS A 35 -8.82 -6.41 -11.44
N LYS A 36 -8.31 -7.09 -12.47
CA LYS A 36 -7.07 -7.88 -12.50
C LYS A 36 -5.93 -7.17 -11.75
N LEU A 37 -5.62 -7.68 -10.55
CA LEU A 37 -4.61 -7.11 -9.67
C LEU A 37 -3.21 -7.20 -10.28
N GLN A 38 -2.49 -6.08 -10.30
CA GLN A 38 -1.12 -6.05 -10.81
C GLN A 38 -0.19 -6.70 -9.79
N LYS A 39 0.58 -7.70 -10.23
CA LYS A 39 1.65 -8.28 -9.39
C LYS A 39 2.79 -7.27 -9.30
N VAL A 40 3.26 -7.04 -8.09
CA VAL A 40 4.38 -6.15 -7.80
C VAL A 40 5.34 -6.82 -6.82
N THR A 41 6.60 -6.45 -6.90
CA THR A 41 7.68 -6.93 -6.05
C THR A 41 8.03 -5.85 -5.04
N LEU A 42 7.70 -6.07 -3.78
CA LEU A 42 8.01 -5.20 -2.65
C LEU A 42 9.38 -5.54 -2.08
N LYS A 43 10.35 -4.65 -2.24
CA LYS A 43 11.69 -4.74 -1.67
C LYS A 43 11.76 -3.92 -0.39
N VAL A 44 11.84 -4.59 0.74
CA VAL A 44 11.99 -3.98 2.07
C VAL A 44 13.47 -3.85 2.41
N SER A 45 13.89 -2.63 2.70
CA SER A 45 15.25 -2.27 3.11
C SER A 45 15.18 -1.42 4.39
N PRO A 46 16.23 -1.42 5.23
CA PRO A 46 16.26 -0.56 6.43
C PRO A 46 16.20 0.94 6.09
N ARG A 47 16.54 1.32 4.85
CA ARG A 47 16.41 2.70 4.35
C ARG A 47 14.97 3.06 3.93
N GLY A 48 14.14 2.06 3.64
CA GLY A 48 12.81 2.27 3.07
C GLY A 48 12.25 1.06 2.34
N ILE A 49 11.14 1.28 1.65
CA ILE A 49 10.41 0.28 0.91
C ILE A 49 10.34 0.69 -0.56
N ILE A 50 10.62 -0.24 -1.46
CA ILE A 50 10.61 0.00 -2.89
C ILE A 50 9.67 -1.00 -3.57
N LEU A 51 8.73 -0.50 -4.35
CA LEU A 51 7.85 -1.30 -5.20
C LEU A 51 8.41 -1.36 -6.61
N TYR A 52 8.50 -2.56 -7.14
CA TYR A 52 8.84 -2.84 -8.52
C TYR A 52 7.68 -3.53 -9.23
N ASP A 53 7.45 -3.20 -10.49
CA ASP A 53 6.51 -3.94 -11.33
C ASP A 53 7.04 -5.36 -11.58
N TYR A 54 6.19 -6.38 -11.45
CA TYR A 54 6.61 -7.76 -11.64
C TYR A 54 6.93 -8.08 -13.10
N ALA A 55 6.21 -7.50 -14.07
CA ALA A 55 6.36 -7.82 -15.49
C ALA A 55 7.55 -7.10 -16.12
N SER A 56 7.76 -5.82 -15.77
CA SER A 56 8.80 -4.97 -16.35
C SER A 56 9.99 -4.72 -15.44
N ASN A 57 9.96 -5.15 -14.17
CA ASN A 57 10.97 -4.80 -13.14
C ASN A 57 11.22 -3.29 -13.03
N GLN A 58 10.25 -2.46 -13.41
CA GLN A 58 10.34 -1.02 -13.32
C GLN A 58 10.03 -0.57 -11.90
N LEU A 59 10.75 0.44 -11.41
CA LEU A 59 10.48 1.04 -10.11
C LEU A 59 9.15 1.79 -10.17
N ILE A 60 8.18 1.33 -9.38
CA ILE A 60 6.86 1.96 -9.25
C ILE A 60 6.95 3.05 -8.19
N GLU A 61 7.40 2.69 -6.97
CA GLU A 61 7.40 3.59 -5.83
C GLU A 61 8.61 3.37 -4.95
N ASN A 62 9.22 4.46 -4.47
CA ASN A 62 10.34 4.42 -3.53
C ASN A 62 9.99 5.30 -2.33
N ILE A 63 9.79 4.67 -1.19
CA ILE A 63 9.33 5.30 0.04
C ILE A 63 10.41 5.10 1.10
N SER A 64 11.01 6.19 1.57
CA SER A 64 11.92 6.13 2.71
C SER A 64 11.15 5.88 4.01
N ILE A 65 11.78 5.22 4.98
CA ILE A 65 11.15 4.96 6.30
C ILE A 65 10.62 6.22 6.99
N TYR A 66 11.22 7.38 6.72
CA TYR A 66 10.78 8.68 7.25
C TYR A 66 9.41 9.15 6.75
N ARG A 67 8.93 8.60 5.63
CA ARG A 67 7.61 8.96 5.04
C ARG A 67 6.50 7.99 5.45
N LEU A 68 6.84 6.93 6.18
CA LEU A 68 5.89 5.96 6.70
C LEU A 68 5.38 6.47 8.04
N VAL A 69 4.10 6.80 8.11
CA VAL A 69 3.50 7.38 9.32
C VAL A 69 2.69 6.37 10.10
N LEU A 70 1.99 5.47 9.39
CA LEU A 70 1.13 4.50 10.03
C LEU A 70 1.09 3.20 9.22
N LEU A 71 1.56 2.13 9.84
CA LEU A 71 1.23 0.76 9.45
C LEU A 71 0.06 0.36 10.35
N SER A 72 -1.17 0.37 9.84
CA SER A 72 -2.36 -0.01 10.62
C SER A 72 -2.66 -1.49 10.43
N PRO A 73 -2.25 -2.38 11.35
CA PRO A 73 -2.59 -3.80 11.27
C PRO A 73 -4.10 -4.04 11.49
N SER A 74 -4.81 -3.13 12.16
CA SER A 74 -6.25 -3.26 12.47
C SER A 74 -7.15 -3.22 11.23
N LEU A 75 -6.71 -2.56 10.14
CA LEU A 75 -7.45 -2.52 8.87
C LEU A 75 -7.03 -3.62 7.87
N CYS A 76 -6.04 -4.44 8.23
CA CYS A 76 -5.58 -5.54 7.40
C CYS A 76 -6.64 -6.67 7.42
N PHE A 77 -7.62 -6.58 6.52
CA PHE A 77 -8.58 -7.66 6.29
C PHE A 77 -7.82 -8.89 5.75
N SER A 78 -7.73 -9.95 6.55
CA SER A 78 -7.26 -11.33 6.27
C SER A 78 -5.86 -11.52 5.62
N LEU A 79 -5.50 -10.78 4.56
CA LEU A 79 -4.23 -10.94 3.82
C LEU A 79 -3.67 -9.64 3.19
N SER A 80 -4.19 -8.45 3.55
CA SER A 80 -3.79 -7.18 2.93
C SER A 80 -3.04 -6.23 3.85
N LEU A 81 -1.82 -5.81 3.47
CA LEU A 81 -1.04 -4.74 4.06
C LEU A 81 -1.57 -3.36 3.65
N CYS A 82 -1.80 -2.50 4.64
CA CYS A 82 -2.14 -1.09 4.43
C CYS A 82 -0.98 -0.18 4.89
N LEU A 83 -0.44 0.64 3.99
CA LEU A 83 0.60 1.62 4.30
C LEU A 83 0.04 3.04 4.15
N SER A 84 0.11 3.84 5.22
CA SER A 84 -0.21 5.26 5.16
C SER A 84 1.06 6.10 5.03
N LEU A 85 1.15 6.85 3.94
CA LEU A 85 2.24 7.76 3.61
C LEU A 85 1.89 9.18 4.06
N THR A 86 2.89 9.94 4.52
CA THR A 86 2.74 11.33 5.00
C THR A 86 1.99 12.24 4.02
N GLU A 87 2.03 11.96 2.73
CA GLU A 87 1.43 12.77 1.67
C GLU A 87 -0.04 12.40 1.38
N LYS A 88 -0.86 12.21 2.41
CA LYS A 88 -2.29 11.91 2.23
C LYS A 88 -2.55 10.64 1.41
N LYS A 89 -1.60 9.71 1.31
CA LYS A 89 -1.62 8.60 0.35
C LYS A 89 -1.70 7.26 1.09
N ILE A 90 -2.76 6.50 0.87
CA ILE A 90 -2.94 5.15 1.46
C ILE A 90 -2.70 4.12 0.37
N LEU A 91 -1.69 3.29 0.56
CA LEU A 91 -1.29 2.21 -0.33
C LEU A 91 -1.80 0.87 0.21
N MET A 92 -2.50 0.08 -0.60
CA MET A 92 -3.02 -1.22 -0.19
C MET A 92 -2.39 -2.35 -1.02
N LEU A 93 -1.81 -3.34 -0.33
CA LEU A 93 -1.01 -4.43 -0.89
C LEU A 93 -1.52 -5.77 -0.36
N SER A 94 -2.02 -6.67 -1.21
CA SER A 94 -2.41 -8.03 -0.77
C SER A 94 -1.23 -8.98 -0.86
N LEU A 95 -0.95 -9.75 0.20
CA LEU A 95 -0.17 -11.00 0.08
C LEU A 95 -0.90 -12.00 -0.83
#